data_AF-A0A6P8JTD1-F1
#
_entry.id   AF-A0A6P8JTD1-F1
#
_cell.length_a   1.000
_cell.length_b   1.000
_cell.length_c   1.000
_cell.angle_alpha   90.00
_cell.angle_beta   90.00
_cell.angle_gamma   90.00
#
_symmetry.space_group_name_H-M   'P 1'
#
loop_
_entity.id
_entity.type
_entity.pdbx_description
1 polymer ?
#
loop_
_entity_poly.entity_id
_entity_poly.type
_entity_poly.pdbx_seq_one_letter_code
_entity_poly.pdbx_strand_id
1 'polypeptide(L)'
;MLRYLRIPQADPNPILLAGSPWPITLILVAYLLFVLKLGKIFMRNRKPYDLKTVLKVYNLFQVMYNGLYFGMVFYYLFIVGICNLHCIESFPEGHERKQLERVLHAAYLLNKVLDLMDTVFFVLRKSYKQITFLHIYHHVFMSFGSYALTRYYGTGGHFNAVGLLNSLVHTVMYFYYFLSSEYPGIRANIWWKKYITLTQLCQFFMLLSYAIYVRFFSPNCGVPRGLLYLNMLQGAVFIYLFGKFYIHNYLRPANAQINAKQS
;
A
#
# COMPACT_ATOMS: atom_id res chain seq x y z
N MET A 1 -28.78 -3.13 0.68
CA MET A 1 -27.37 -3.51 0.96
C MET A 1 -26.91 -4.75 0.18
N LEU A 2 -27.69 -5.85 0.12
CA LEU A 2 -27.35 -7.08 -0.62
C LEU A 2 -27.27 -6.95 -2.16
N ARG A 3 -27.85 -5.89 -2.75
CA ARG A 3 -27.86 -5.66 -4.21
C ARG A 3 -26.47 -5.33 -4.77
N TYR A 4 -25.64 -4.62 -4.01
CA TYR A 4 -24.25 -4.31 -4.40
C TYR A 4 -23.34 -5.53 -4.41
N LEU A 5 -23.62 -6.54 -3.55
CA LEU A 5 -22.88 -7.80 -3.53
C LEU A 5 -23.22 -8.72 -4.73
N ARG A 6 -24.28 -8.40 -5.48
CA ARG A 6 -24.72 -9.11 -6.69
C ARG A 6 -24.27 -8.43 -8.00
N ILE A 7 -23.61 -7.28 -7.93
CA ILE A 7 -23.06 -6.63 -9.13
C ILE A 7 -21.97 -7.58 -9.68
N PRO A 8 -22.07 -8.05 -10.93
CA PRO A 8 -21.07 -8.94 -11.53
C PRO A 8 -19.69 -8.27 -11.53
N GLN A 9 -18.64 -9.09 -11.57
CA GLN A 9 -17.27 -8.56 -11.65
C GLN A 9 -17.12 -7.76 -12.94
N ALA A 10 -16.40 -6.63 -12.88
CA ALA A 10 -16.09 -5.85 -14.08
C ALA A 10 -15.27 -6.66 -15.11
N ASP A 11 -14.44 -7.60 -14.65
CA ASP A 11 -13.79 -8.59 -15.52
C ASP A 11 -14.50 -9.96 -15.38
N PRO A 12 -14.95 -10.60 -16.46
CA PRO A 12 -15.69 -11.87 -16.39
C PRO A 12 -14.84 -13.05 -15.89
N ASN A 13 -13.50 -12.94 -15.88
CA ASN A 13 -12.64 -14.01 -15.39
C ASN A 13 -12.40 -13.88 -13.89
N PRO A 14 -12.46 -14.99 -13.13
CA PRO A 14 -12.26 -14.95 -11.68
C PRO A 14 -10.83 -14.51 -11.35
N ILE A 15 -10.71 -13.41 -10.61
CA ILE A 15 -9.44 -12.91 -10.10
C ILE A 15 -9.29 -13.39 -8.65
N LEU A 16 -8.10 -13.88 -8.30
CA LEU A 16 -7.77 -14.37 -6.97
C LEU A 16 -8.14 -13.31 -5.91
N LEU A 17 -8.88 -13.73 -4.86
CA LEU A 17 -9.43 -12.88 -3.79
C LEU A 17 -10.46 -11.81 -4.20
N ALA A 18 -10.78 -11.66 -5.49
CA ALA A 18 -11.73 -10.65 -6.00
C ALA A 18 -13.01 -11.23 -6.63
N GLY A 19 -13.10 -12.56 -6.77
CA GLY A 19 -14.32 -13.23 -7.28
C GLY A 19 -15.56 -13.05 -6.40
N SER A 20 -15.38 -12.73 -5.11
CA SER A 20 -16.45 -12.47 -4.16
C SER A 20 -16.03 -11.39 -3.15
N PRO A 21 -16.98 -10.62 -2.57
CA PRO A 21 -16.69 -9.71 -1.45
C PRO A 21 -16.31 -10.43 -0.16
N TRP A 22 -16.75 -11.68 0.02
CA TRP A 22 -16.60 -12.36 1.31
C TRP A 22 -15.16 -12.60 1.74
N PRO A 23 -14.23 -13.09 0.89
CA PRO A 23 -12.85 -13.35 1.29
C PRO A 23 -12.16 -12.12 1.89
N ILE A 24 -12.18 -10.98 1.19
CA ILE A 24 -11.51 -9.77 1.68
C ILE A 24 -12.19 -9.20 2.92
N THR A 25 -13.53 -9.23 2.99
CA THR A 25 -14.26 -8.74 4.15
C THR A 25 -13.96 -9.59 5.38
N LEU A 26 -13.95 -10.91 5.25
CA LEU A 26 -13.63 -11.82 6.35
C LEU A 26 -12.18 -11.64 6.82
N ILE A 27 -11.22 -11.51 5.88
CA ILE A 27 -9.82 -11.22 6.20
C ILE A 27 -9.69 -9.91 6.99
N LEU A 28 -10.33 -8.83 6.52
CA LEU A 28 -10.25 -7.51 7.17
C LEU A 28 -10.95 -7.48 8.53
N VAL A 29 -12.09 -8.14 8.67
CA VAL A 29 -12.80 -8.27 9.96
C VAL A 29 -11.94 -9.06 10.93
N ALA A 30 -11.39 -10.21 10.52
CA ALA A 30 -10.49 -11.00 11.36
C ALA A 30 -9.23 -10.21 11.76
N TYR A 31 -8.63 -9.50 10.82
CA TYR A 31 -7.49 -8.61 11.05
C TYR A 31 -7.81 -7.53 12.09
N LEU A 32 -8.91 -6.80 11.93
CA LEU A 32 -9.29 -5.72 12.86
C LEU A 32 -9.63 -6.28 14.24
N LEU A 33 -10.38 -7.39 14.32
CA LEU A 33 -10.69 -8.05 15.58
C LEU A 33 -9.41 -8.49 16.31
N PHE A 34 -8.45 -9.06 15.58
CA PHE A 34 -7.17 -9.47 16.14
C PHE A 34 -6.33 -8.27 16.61
N VAL A 35 -6.11 -7.28 15.76
CA VAL A 35 -5.21 -6.16 16.05
C VAL A 35 -5.75 -5.24 17.15
N LEU A 36 -7.07 -4.99 17.16
CA LEU A 36 -7.67 -4.05 18.11
C LEU A 36 -8.02 -4.68 19.46
N LYS A 37 -8.43 -5.97 19.46
CA LYS A 37 -8.95 -6.63 20.67
C LYS A 37 -8.26 -7.97 20.97
N LEU A 38 -8.52 -9.01 20.17
CA LEU A 38 -8.21 -10.40 20.53
C LEU A 38 -6.70 -10.63 20.72
N GLY A 39 -5.87 -10.08 19.85
CA GLY A 39 -4.43 -10.22 19.93
C GLY A 39 -3.83 -9.51 21.16
N LYS A 40 -4.40 -8.37 21.58
CA LYS A 40 -3.98 -7.70 22.82
C LYS A 40 -4.35 -8.51 24.07
N ILE A 41 -5.55 -9.09 24.08
CA ILE A 41 -6.00 -10.00 25.15
C ILE A 41 -5.10 -11.23 25.21
N PHE A 42 -4.85 -11.88 24.06
CA PHE A 42 -3.98 -13.04 23.93
C PHE A 42 -2.56 -12.77 24.45
N MET A 43 -2.02 -11.58 24.16
CA MET A 43 -0.67 -11.19 24.59
C MET A 43 -0.60 -10.66 26.02
N ARG A 44 -1.72 -10.38 26.71
CA ARG A 44 -1.73 -9.72 28.03
C ARG A 44 -0.79 -10.41 29.02
N ASN A 45 -0.93 -11.73 29.15
CA ASN A 45 -0.17 -12.56 30.10
C ASN A 45 1.04 -13.27 29.47
N ARG A 46 1.44 -12.91 28.24
CA ARG A 46 2.56 -13.52 27.52
C ARG A 46 3.73 -12.53 27.42
N LYS A 47 4.96 -13.05 27.42
CA LYS A 47 6.14 -12.26 27.06
C LYS A 47 6.09 -11.93 25.56
N PRO A 48 6.64 -10.79 25.10
CA PRO A 48 6.71 -10.49 23.66
C PRO A 48 7.48 -11.60 22.94
N TYR A 49 6.95 -12.08 21.82
CA TYR A 49 7.62 -13.11 21.03
C TYR A 49 8.90 -12.57 20.40
N ASP A 50 9.96 -13.37 20.43
CA ASP A 50 11.15 -13.11 19.62
C ASP A 50 10.89 -13.59 18.19
N LEU A 51 10.55 -12.63 17.32
CA LEU A 51 10.26 -12.87 15.91
C LEU A 51 11.38 -12.39 15.01
N LYS A 52 12.63 -12.26 15.49
CA LYS A 52 13.74 -11.69 14.71
C LYS A 52 13.92 -12.40 13.36
N THR A 53 14.03 -13.73 13.36
CA THR A 53 14.19 -14.53 12.13
C THR A 53 12.97 -14.45 11.22
N VAL A 54 11.77 -14.52 11.80
CA VAL A 54 10.51 -14.42 11.04
C VAL A 54 10.41 -13.06 10.33
N LEU A 55 10.71 -11.97 11.04
CA LEU A 55 10.71 -10.62 10.47
C LEU A 55 11.80 -10.44 9.41
N LYS A 56 12.98 -11.02 9.61
CA LYS A 56 14.05 -11.00 8.60
C LYS A 56 13.58 -11.65 7.30
N VAL A 57 13.06 -12.87 7.37
CA VAL A 57 12.56 -13.62 6.20
C VAL A 57 11.39 -12.88 5.55
N TYR A 58 10.43 -12.42 6.35
CA TYR A 58 9.26 -11.70 5.86
C TYR A 58 9.64 -10.38 5.16
N ASN A 59 10.51 -9.57 5.75
CA ASN A 59 10.94 -8.31 5.16
C ASN A 59 11.74 -8.56 3.86
N LEU A 60 12.61 -9.57 3.84
CA LEU A 60 13.35 -9.94 2.61
C LEU A 60 12.40 -10.41 1.51
N PHE A 61 11.43 -11.26 1.86
CA PHE A 61 10.37 -11.68 0.94
C PHE A 61 9.61 -10.47 0.40
N GLN A 62 9.21 -9.53 1.25
CA GLN A 62 8.51 -8.32 0.83
C GLN A 62 9.35 -7.41 -0.07
N VAL A 63 10.66 -7.29 0.17
CA VAL A 63 11.59 -6.58 -0.74
C VAL A 63 11.59 -7.25 -2.11
N MET A 64 11.78 -8.57 -2.16
CA MET A 64 11.81 -9.30 -3.42
C MET A 64 10.47 -9.22 -4.16
N TYR A 65 9.36 -9.42 -3.45
CA TYR A 65 8.02 -9.36 -4.04
C TYR A 65 7.73 -7.99 -4.65
N ASN A 66 7.93 -6.92 -3.88
CA ASN A 66 7.66 -5.56 -4.36
C ASN A 66 8.66 -5.14 -5.46
N GLY A 67 9.92 -5.55 -5.37
CA GLY A 67 10.93 -5.25 -6.39
C GLY A 67 10.65 -5.94 -7.72
N LEU A 68 10.27 -7.22 -7.68
CA LEU A 68 9.86 -7.98 -8.87
C LEU A 68 8.59 -7.40 -9.49
N TYR A 69 7.59 -7.09 -8.65
CA TYR A 69 6.35 -6.45 -9.10
C TYR A 69 6.63 -5.10 -9.79
N PHE A 70 7.45 -4.26 -9.15
CA PHE A 70 7.88 -2.98 -9.71
C PHE A 70 8.57 -3.17 -11.07
N GLY A 71 9.55 -4.09 -11.15
CA GLY A 71 10.28 -4.38 -12.38
C GLY A 71 9.37 -4.84 -13.52
N MET A 72 8.41 -5.71 -13.23
CA MET A 72 7.43 -6.18 -14.22
C MET A 72 6.53 -5.04 -14.72
N VAL A 73 5.96 -4.23 -13.81
CA VAL A 73 5.09 -3.11 -14.20
C VAL A 73 5.89 -2.02 -14.92
N PHE A 74 7.11 -1.74 -14.49
CA PHE A 74 8.00 -0.77 -15.13
C PHE A 74 8.35 -1.18 -16.56
N TYR A 75 8.80 -2.43 -16.73
CA TYR A 75 9.10 -2.99 -18.06
C TYR A 75 7.88 -2.89 -18.97
N TYR A 76 6.72 -3.28 -18.46
CA TYR A 76 5.47 -3.27 -19.20
C TYR A 76 5.04 -1.86 -19.67
N LEU A 77 5.10 -0.87 -18.78
CA LEU A 77 4.64 0.49 -19.07
C LEU A 77 5.64 1.29 -19.92
N PHE A 78 6.94 1.19 -19.63
CA PHE A 78 7.94 2.10 -20.21
C PHE A 78 8.79 1.47 -21.30
N ILE A 79 9.10 0.17 -21.21
CA ILE A 79 9.98 -0.47 -22.19
C ILE A 79 9.17 -1.00 -23.36
N VAL A 80 8.05 -1.69 -23.06
CA VAL A 80 7.18 -2.17 -24.13
C VAL A 80 6.27 -1.05 -24.66
N GLY A 81 6.02 0.00 -23.88
CA GLY A 81 5.38 1.23 -24.35
C GLY A 81 3.93 1.08 -24.83
N ILE A 82 3.22 0.07 -24.32
CA ILE A 82 1.90 -0.35 -24.84
C ILE A 82 0.78 0.55 -24.31
N CYS A 83 1.03 1.23 -23.19
CA CYS A 83 0.06 2.11 -22.56
C CYS A 83 0.39 3.57 -22.89
N ASN A 84 -0.63 4.36 -23.18
CA ASN A 84 -0.47 5.81 -23.20
C ASN A 84 -0.27 6.30 -21.76
N LEU A 85 0.92 6.82 -21.45
CA LEU A 85 1.22 7.30 -20.09
C LEU A 85 0.34 8.47 -19.67
N HIS A 86 -0.20 9.24 -20.63
CA HIS A 86 -1.16 10.32 -20.36
C HIS A 86 -2.52 9.79 -19.87
N CYS A 87 -2.91 8.58 -20.27
CA CYS A 87 -4.11 7.90 -19.82
C CYS A 87 -3.92 6.38 -19.92
N ILE A 88 -3.59 5.75 -18.80
CA ILE A 88 -3.46 4.29 -18.74
C ILE A 88 -4.86 3.72 -18.56
N GLU A 89 -5.36 3.03 -19.58
CA GLU A 89 -6.67 2.36 -19.56
C GLU A 89 -6.51 0.85 -19.35
N SER A 90 -7.61 0.21 -18.94
CA SER A 90 -7.66 -1.25 -18.86
C SER A 90 -7.71 -1.83 -20.27
N PHE A 91 -6.99 -2.93 -20.52
CA PHE A 91 -7.08 -3.59 -21.82
C PHE A 91 -8.48 -4.17 -22.05
N PRO A 92 -8.98 -4.15 -23.31
CA PRO A 92 -10.18 -4.89 -23.69
C PRO A 92 -10.04 -6.39 -23.43
N GLU A 93 -11.15 -7.10 -23.25
CA GLU A 93 -11.14 -8.53 -22.88
C GLU A 93 -10.40 -9.43 -23.88
N GLY A 94 -10.54 -9.16 -25.18
CA GLY A 94 -9.89 -9.92 -26.25
C GLY A 94 -8.42 -9.57 -26.48
N HIS A 95 -7.85 -8.64 -25.72
CA HIS A 95 -6.45 -8.24 -25.90
C HIS A 95 -5.52 -9.34 -25.38
N GLU A 96 -4.50 -9.70 -26.17
CA GLU A 96 -3.56 -10.80 -25.85
C GLU A 96 -2.90 -10.68 -24.47
N ARG A 97 -2.71 -9.45 -24.01
CA ARG A 97 -2.04 -9.13 -22.74
C ARG A 97 -2.98 -8.92 -21.56
N LYS A 98 -4.29 -9.12 -21.74
CA LYS A 98 -5.28 -8.98 -20.67
C LYS A 98 -5.00 -9.93 -19.51
N GLN A 99 -4.53 -11.14 -19.79
CA GLN A 99 -4.16 -12.10 -18.76
C GLN A 99 -2.99 -11.62 -17.89
N LEU A 100 -1.98 -10.98 -18.50
CA LEU A 100 -0.87 -10.39 -17.75
C LEU A 100 -1.37 -9.28 -16.81
N GLU A 101 -2.26 -8.42 -17.29
CA GLU A 101 -2.88 -7.36 -16.48
C GLU A 101 -3.64 -7.92 -15.28
N ARG A 102 -4.39 -9.02 -15.47
CA ARG A 102 -5.08 -9.74 -14.39
C ARG A 102 -4.12 -10.31 -13.36
N VAL A 103 -3.05 -10.97 -13.81
CA VAL A 103 -2.04 -11.55 -12.93
C VAL A 103 -1.35 -10.47 -12.10
N LEU A 104 -0.95 -9.36 -12.71
CA LEU A 104 -0.35 -8.23 -12.00
C LEU A 104 -1.32 -7.66 -10.96
N HIS A 105 -2.58 -7.43 -11.33
CA HIS A 105 -3.54 -6.87 -10.38
C HIS A 105 -3.84 -7.82 -9.22
N ALA A 106 -3.96 -9.13 -9.49
CA ALA A 106 -4.08 -10.17 -8.47
C ALA A 106 -2.86 -10.21 -7.54
N ALA A 107 -1.65 -10.11 -8.10
CA ALA A 107 -0.42 -10.08 -7.34
C ALA A 107 -0.34 -8.83 -6.44
N TYR A 108 -0.83 -7.68 -6.90
CA TYR A 108 -0.89 -6.47 -6.09
C TYR A 108 -1.88 -6.60 -4.93
N LEU A 109 -3.09 -7.13 -5.19
CA LEU A 109 -4.10 -7.39 -4.16
C LEU A 109 -3.56 -8.36 -3.10
N LEU A 110 -2.93 -9.46 -3.52
CA LEU A 110 -2.30 -10.41 -2.62
C LEU A 110 -1.22 -9.73 -1.77
N ASN A 111 -0.38 -8.88 -2.38
CA ASN A 111 0.64 -8.13 -1.65
C ASN A 111 0.03 -7.25 -0.54
N LYS A 112 -1.05 -6.51 -0.83
CA LYS A 112 -1.70 -5.66 0.19
C LYS A 112 -2.30 -6.49 1.34
N VAL A 113 -2.81 -7.69 1.05
CA VAL A 113 -3.25 -8.62 2.10
C VAL A 113 -2.06 -9.11 2.93
N LEU A 114 -0.93 -9.43 2.31
CA LEU A 114 0.28 -9.84 3.03
C LEU A 114 0.82 -8.72 3.92
N ASP A 115 0.73 -7.46 3.49
CA ASP A 115 1.13 -6.29 4.29
C ASP A 115 0.37 -6.19 5.63
N LEU A 116 -0.83 -6.78 5.75
CA LEU A 116 -1.57 -6.82 7.03
C LEU A 116 -0.77 -7.51 8.15
N MET A 117 0.12 -8.44 7.78
CA MET A 117 0.97 -9.18 8.72
C MET A 117 1.91 -8.27 9.51
N ASP A 118 2.29 -7.10 9.00
CA ASP A 118 3.11 -6.11 9.72
C ASP A 118 2.50 -5.80 11.10
N THR A 119 1.19 -5.58 11.10
CA THR A 119 0.44 -5.21 12.30
C THR A 119 0.27 -6.41 13.23
N VAL A 120 0.13 -7.61 12.67
CA VAL A 120 0.09 -8.87 13.44
C VAL A 120 1.42 -9.04 14.19
N PHE A 121 2.55 -8.82 13.52
CA PHE A 121 3.86 -8.88 14.17
C PHE A 121 4.03 -7.79 15.24
N PHE A 122 3.49 -6.58 15.05
CA PHE A 122 3.50 -5.55 16.10
C PHE A 122 2.75 -6.01 17.35
N VAL A 123 1.60 -6.67 17.20
CA VAL A 123 0.84 -7.21 18.33
C VAL A 123 1.62 -8.30 19.06
N LEU A 124 2.16 -9.28 18.32
CA LEU A 124 2.91 -10.41 18.90
C LEU A 124 4.21 -9.97 19.60
N ARG A 125 4.79 -8.85 19.19
CA ARG A 125 5.97 -8.25 19.83
C ARG A 125 5.64 -7.23 20.92
N LYS A 126 4.36 -7.00 21.23
CA LYS A 126 3.88 -5.92 22.12
C LYS A 126 4.36 -4.52 21.71
N SER A 127 4.61 -4.29 20.42
CA SER A 127 5.03 -2.98 19.91
C SER A 127 3.84 -2.08 19.57
N TYR A 128 2.95 -1.88 20.55
CA TYR A 128 1.68 -1.18 20.34
C TYR A 128 1.84 0.28 19.91
N LYS A 129 2.98 0.91 20.20
CA LYS A 129 3.32 2.26 19.73
C LYS A 129 3.37 2.37 18.20
N GLN A 130 3.61 1.26 17.50
CA GLN A 130 3.64 1.22 16.03
C GLN A 130 2.24 1.09 15.42
N ILE A 131 1.25 0.62 16.20
CA ILE A 131 -0.13 0.43 15.76
C ILE A 131 -0.88 1.76 15.87
N THR A 132 -0.64 2.64 14.91
CA THR A 132 -1.26 3.97 14.84
C THR A 132 -2.54 3.95 14.00
N PHE A 133 -3.38 4.98 14.14
CA PHE A 133 -4.53 5.17 13.25
C PHE A 133 -4.10 5.21 11.78
N LEU A 134 -3.02 5.94 11.47
CA LEU A 134 -2.46 6.03 10.12
C LEU A 134 -2.14 4.64 9.56
N HIS A 135 -1.46 3.81 10.35
CA HIS A 135 -1.08 2.45 9.97
C HIS A 135 -2.32 1.60 9.64
N ILE A 136 -3.26 1.49 10.57
CA ILE A 136 -4.46 0.66 10.38
C ILE A 136 -5.30 1.18 9.21
N TYR A 137 -5.53 2.50 9.15
CA TYR A 137 -6.31 3.13 8.08
C TYR A 137 -5.67 2.84 6.71
N HIS A 138 -4.37 3.02 6.57
CA HIS A 138 -3.64 2.71 5.34
C HIS A 138 -3.78 1.24 4.94
N HIS A 139 -3.47 0.30 5.83
CA HIS A 139 -3.49 -1.13 5.48
C HIS A 139 -4.89 -1.65 5.14
N VAL A 140 -5.93 -1.19 5.87
CA VAL A 140 -7.32 -1.55 5.56
C VAL A 140 -7.76 -0.93 4.24
N PHE A 141 -7.47 0.36 4.05
CA PHE A 141 -7.87 1.08 2.83
C PHE A 141 -7.19 0.50 1.60
N MET A 142 -5.88 0.25 1.63
CA MET A 142 -5.15 -0.29 0.48
C MET A 142 -5.63 -1.71 0.14
N SER A 143 -5.92 -2.54 1.14
CA SER A 143 -6.42 -3.91 0.91
C SER A 143 -7.84 -3.91 0.34
N PHE A 144 -8.76 -3.16 0.97
CA PHE A 144 -10.14 -3.07 0.51
C PHE A 144 -10.25 -2.30 -0.82
N GLY A 145 -9.47 -1.24 -0.98
CA GLY A 145 -9.40 -0.42 -2.17
C GLY A 145 -8.97 -1.24 -3.38
N SER A 146 -7.85 -1.97 -3.29
CA SER A 146 -7.40 -2.86 -4.37
C SER A 146 -8.47 -3.89 -4.77
N TYR A 147 -9.18 -4.47 -3.79
CA TYR A 147 -10.31 -5.36 -4.06
C TYR A 147 -11.46 -4.63 -4.79
N ALA A 148 -11.91 -3.50 -4.25
CA ALA A 148 -13.05 -2.76 -4.77
C ALA A 148 -12.78 -2.27 -6.19
N LEU A 149 -11.56 -1.84 -6.48
CA LEU A 149 -11.11 -1.47 -7.81
C LEU A 149 -11.16 -2.65 -8.77
N THR A 150 -10.59 -3.80 -8.36
CA THR A 150 -10.66 -5.03 -9.16
C THR A 150 -12.12 -5.42 -9.47
N ARG A 151 -13.01 -5.25 -8.49
CA ARG A 151 -14.41 -5.63 -8.61
C ARG A 151 -15.21 -4.70 -9.53
N TYR A 152 -15.05 -3.39 -9.38
CA TYR A 152 -15.92 -2.38 -10.00
C TYR A 152 -15.31 -1.71 -11.24
N TYR A 153 -13.99 -1.65 -11.35
CA TYR A 153 -13.28 -1.07 -12.49
C TYR A 153 -12.67 -2.14 -13.40
N GLY A 154 -12.25 -3.26 -12.82
CA GLY A 154 -11.52 -4.31 -13.52
C GLY A 154 -10.02 -4.23 -13.24
N THR A 155 -9.22 -4.67 -14.19
CA THR A 155 -7.76 -4.80 -14.01
C THR A 155 -6.98 -3.68 -14.68
N GLY A 156 -5.80 -3.39 -14.16
CA GLY A 156 -4.87 -2.41 -14.77
C GLY A 156 -5.39 -0.98 -14.82
N GLY A 157 -5.12 -0.31 -15.95
CA GLY A 157 -5.45 1.11 -16.14
C GLY A 157 -4.71 2.05 -15.19
N HIS A 158 -5.38 3.13 -14.78
CA HIS A 158 -4.86 4.21 -13.95
C HIS A 158 -4.19 3.72 -12.65
N PHE A 159 -4.63 2.58 -12.12
CA PHE A 159 -4.10 2.00 -10.89
C PHE A 159 -2.75 1.30 -11.06
N ASN A 160 -2.32 1.02 -12.29
CA ASN A 160 -0.95 0.56 -12.54
C ASN A 160 0.08 1.61 -12.10
N ALA A 161 -0.23 2.91 -12.20
CA ALA A 161 0.64 3.98 -11.70
C ALA A 161 0.72 3.95 -10.16
N VAL A 162 -0.39 3.69 -9.47
CA VAL A 162 -0.43 3.51 -8.01
C VAL A 162 0.42 2.30 -7.61
N GLY A 163 0.20 1.16 -8.26
CA GLY A 163 0.95 -0.06 -7.99
C GLY A 163 2.45 0.07 -8.25
N LEU A 164 2.84 0.74 -9.34
CA LEU A 164 4.23 0.99 -9.69
C LEU A 164 4.94 1.83 -8.61
N LEU A 165 4.41 3.01 -8.29
CA LEU A 165 5.08 3.89 -7.32
C LEU A 165 5.03 3.29 -5.90
N ASN A 166 3.90 2.68 -5.51
CA ASN A 166 3.78 2.07 -4.19
C ASN A 166 4.75 0.90 -3.99
N SER A 167 4.92 0.03 -5.00
CA SER A 167 5.85 -1.10 -4.91
C SER A 167 7.31 -0.64 -4.87
N LEU A 168 7.68 0.42 -5.59
CA LEU A 168 9.03 1.02 -5.46
C LEU A 168 9.29 1.49 -4.02
N VAL A 169 8.35 2.24 -3.45
CA VAL A 169 8.48 2.76 -2.08
C VAL A 169 8.44 1.63 -1.05
N HIS A 170 7.61 0.61 -1.23
CA HIS A 170 7.57 -0.56 -0.36
C HIS A 170 8.87 -1.37 -0.43
N THR A 171 9.50 -1.48 -1.60
CA THR A 171 10.81 -2.12 -1.75
C THR A 171 11.84 -1.42 -0.85
N VAL A 172 11.91 -0.08 -0.91
CA VAL A 172 12.82 0.72 -0.07
C VAL A 172 12.47 0.61 1.42
N MET A 173 11.18 0.70 1.76
CA MET A 173 10.70 0.62 3.15
C MET A 173 10.99 -0.73 3.79
N TYR A 174 10.68 -1.84 3.12
CA TYR A 174 10.94 -3.18 3.64
C TYR A 174 12.43 -3.50 3.67
N PHE A 175 13.23 -2.94 2.76
CA PHE A 175 14.68 -3.05 2.83
C PHE A 175 15.22 -2.37 4.09
N TYR A 176 14.69 -1.19 4.45
CA TYR A 176 14.99 -0.56 5.73
C TYR A 176 14.55 -1.41 6.93
N TYR A 177 13.38 -2.05 6.89
CA TYR A 177 12.93 -2.94 7.97
C TYR A 177 13.77 -4.21 8.08
N PHE A 178 14.23 -4.77 6.97
CA PHE A 178 15.17 -5.88 6.91
C PHE A 178 16.49 -5.51 7.59
N LEU A 179 17.12 -4.39 7.17
CA LEU A 179 18.36 -3.90 7.77
C LEU A 179 18.21 -3.61 9.27
N SER A 180 17.08 -3.00 9.66
CA SER A 180 16.77 -2.70 11.07
C SER A 180 16.57 -3.96 11.93
N SER A 181 16.20 -5.09 11.30
CA SER A 181 16.02 -6.39 11.97
C SER A 181 17.36 -7.14 12.09
N GLU A 182 18.22 -7.04 11.07
CA GLU A 182 19.54 -7.67 11.05
C GLU A 182 20.54 -6.99 12.00
N TYR A 183 20.53 -5.65 12.01
CA TYR A 183 21.48 -4.83 12.77
C TYR A 183 20.79 -3.95 13.81
N PRO A 184 20.34 -4.51 14.96
CA PRO A 184 19.67 -3.75 16.01
C PRO A 184 20.48 -2.56 16.54
N GLY A 185 21.81 -2.68 16.60
CA GLY A 185 22.70 -1.61 17.05
C GLY A 185 22.73 -0.39 16.12
N ILE A 186 22.41 -0.56 14.84
CA ILE A 186 22.38 0.53 13.85
C ILE A 186 21.01 1.22 13.86
N ARG A 187 19.95 0.59 14.40
CA ARG A 187 18.57 1.10 14.38
C ARG A 187 18.41 2.53 14.92
N ALA A 188 19.22 2.93 15.90
CA ALA A 188 19.24 4.28 16.45
C ALA A 188 19.96 5.30 15.53
N ASN A 189 20.88 4.85 14.68
CA ASN A 189 21.76 5.67 13.84
C ASN A 189 21.37 5.69 12.36
N ILE A 190 20.20 5.14 11.98
CA ILE A 190 19.75 5.18 10.57
C ILE A 190 19.24 6.58 10.21
N TRP A 191 20.17 7.46 9.86
CA TRP A 191 19.92 8.86 9.49
C TRP A 191 18.96 9.03 8.31
N TRP A 192 18.87 8.04 7.41
CA TRP A 192 18.04 8.11 6.21
C TRP A 192 16.59 7.68 6.41
N LYS A 193 16.18 7.29 7.63
CA LYS A 193 14.78 6.95 7.96
C LYS A 193 13.79 8.06 7.57
N LYS A 194 14.18 9.33 7.75
CA LYS A 194 13.35 10.49 7.38
C LYS A 194 13.10 10.58 5.87
N TYR A 195 14.06 10.14 5.05
CA TYR A 195 13.92 10.17 3.60
C TYR A 195 12.92 9.13 3.10
N ILE A 196 12.74 8.01 3.81
CA ILE A 196 11.68 7.04 3.47
C ILE A 196 10.30 7.69 3.55
N THR A 197 10.04 8.43 4.64
CA THR A 197 8.77 9.17 4.80
C THR A 197 8.63 10.29 3.78
N LEU A 198 9.74 10.95 3.40
CA LEU A 198 9.73 11.95 2.33
C LEU A 198 9.40 11.31 0.97
N THR A 199 9.99 10.14 0.65
CA THR A 199 9.68 9.39 -0.58
C THR A 199 8.21 8.98 -0.61
N GLN A 200 7.63 8.54 0.51
CA GLN A 200 6.19 8.26 0.62
C GLN A 200 5.33 9.50 0.33
N LEU A 201 5.71 10.67 0.87
CA LEU A 201 5.02 11.93 0.58
C LEU A 201 5.13 12.31 -0.90
N CYS A 202 6.34 12.24 -1.47
CA CYS A 202 6.55 12.50 -2.90
C CYS A 202 5.69 11.58 -3.77
N GLN A 203 5.61 10.29 -3.44
CA GLN A 203 4.72 9.35 -4.12
C GLN A 203 3.26 9.85 -4.10
N PHE A 204 2.73 10.25 -2.94
CA PHE A 204 1.33 10.69 -2.85
C PHE A 204 1.08 11.98 -3.65
N PHE A 205 2.02 12.93 -3.64
CA PHE A 205 1.94 14.12 -4.49
C PHE A 205 1.95 13.76 -5.97
N MET A 206 2.85 12.87 -6.41
CA MET A 206 2.91 12.41 -7.80
C MET A 206 1.60 11.75 -8.24
N LEU A 207 1.03 10.86 -7.42
CA LEU A 207 -0.23 10.18 -7.72
C LEU A 207 -1.42 11.15 -7.72
N LEU A 208 -1.47 12.11 -6.81
CA LEU A 208 -2.50 13.14 -6.78
C LEU A 208 -2.44 14.02 -8.04
N SER A 209 -1.24 14.50 -8.40
CA SER A 209 -1.02 15.29 -9.61
C SER A 209 -1.39 14.51 -10.86
N TYR A 210 -1.06 13.22 -10.92
CA TYR A 210 -1.43 12.35 -12.03
C TYR A 210 -2.96 12.17 -12.14
N ALA A 211 -3.66 11.98 -11.02
CA ALA A 211 -5.12 11.88 -11.01
C ALA A 211 -5.80 13.19 -11.47
N ILE A 212 -5.27 14.35 -11.05
CA ILE A 212 -5.72 15.67 -11.50
C ILE A 212 -5.47 15.82 -13.00
N TYR A 213 -4.27 15.48 -13.47
CA TYR A 213 -3.91 15.55 -14.88
C TYR A 213 -4.87 14.74 -15.75
N VAL A 214 -5.06 13.46 -15.42
CA VAL A 214 -5.98 12.57 -16.17
C VAL A 214 -7.40 13.12 -16.15
N ARG A 215 -7.87 13.64 -15.01
CA ARG A 215 -9.24 14.13 -14.88
C ARG A 215 -9.51 15.39 -15.71
N PHE A 216 -8.59 16.34 -15.74
CA PHE A 216 -8.84 17.68 -16.29
C PHE A 216 -8.19 17.92 -17.66
N PHE A 217 -7.12 17.21 -17.98
CA PHE A 217 -6.32 17.42 -19.19
C PHE A 217 -6.40 16.24 -20.19
N SER A 218 -7.04 15.14 -19.83
CA SER A 218 -7.26 13.98 -20.73
C SER A 218 -8.76 13.70 -20.92
N PRO A 219 -9.48 14.51 -21.71
CA PRO A 219 -10.94 14.43 -21.85
C PRO A 219 -11.43 13.11 -22.45
N ASN A 220 -10.58 12.42 -23.23
CA ASN A 220 -10.91 11.16 -23.89
C ASN A 220 -10.56 9.92 -23.05
N CYS A 221 -10.15 10.09 -21.80
CA CYS A 221 -9.77 8.98 -20.94
C CYS A 221 -11.00 8.24 -20.39
N GLY A 222 -11.09 6.94 -20.67
CA GLY A 222 -12.18 6.04 -20.28
C GLY A 222 -12.20 5.67 -18.79
N VAL A 223 -11.30 6.21 -17.97
CA VAL A 223 -11.28 5.99 -16.53
C VAL A 223 -12.51 6.65 -15.88
N PRO A 224 -13.35 5.92 -15.12
CA PRO A 224 -14.52 6.47 -14.46
C PRO A 224 -14.18 7.66 -13.57
N ARG A 225 -14.89 8.78 -13.77
CA ARG A 225 -14.67 10.03 -13.03
C ARG A 225 -14.77 9.85 -11.51
N GLY A 226 -15.68 9.00 -11.04
CA GLY A 226 -15.83 8.69 -9.61
C GLY A 226 -14.56 8.08 -9.00
N LEU A 227 -13.85 7.24 -9.74
CA LEU A 227 -12.59 6.65 -9.28
C LEU A 227 -11.46 7.67 -9.22
N LEU A 228 -11.41 8.59 -10.19
CA LEU A 228 -10.43 9.68 -10.18
C LEU A 228 -10.64 10.60 -8.98
N TYR A 229 -11.89 10.98 -8.68
CA TYR A 229 -12.20 11.79 -7.49
C TYR A 229 -11.88 11.05 -6.18
N LEU A 230 -12.16 9.74 -6.11
CA LEU A 230 -11.79 8.92 -4.96
C LEU A 230 -10.27 8.85 -4.78
N ASN A 231 -9.51 8.68 -5.86
CA ASN A 231 -8.05 8.68 -5.84
C ASN A 231 -7.51 10.05 -5.37
N MET A 232 -8.08 11.15 -5.86
CA MET A 232 -7.71 12.51 -5.43
C MET A 232 -7.99 12.73 -3.93
N LEU A 233 -9.18 12.35 -3.46
CA LEU A 233 -9.55 12.43 -2.05
C LEU A 233 -8.57 11.61 -1.20
N GLN A 234 -8.28 10.38 -1.62
CA GLN A 234 -7.36 9.51 -0.90
C GLN A 234 -5.93 10.05 -0.87
N GLY A 235 -5.44 10.57 -2.00
CA GLY A 235 -4.13 11.22 -2.09
C GLY A 235 -4.01 12.37 -1.09
N ALA A 236 -5.04 13.24 -1.02
CA ALA A 236 -5.08 14.34 -0.05
C ALA A 236 -5.07 13.84 1.41
N VAL A 237 -5.86 12.80 1.72
CA VAL A 237 -5.89 12.20 3.06
C VAL A 237 -4.52 11.62 3.44
N PHE A 238 -3.85 10.88 2.54
CA PHE A 238 -2.52 10.33 2.81
C PHE A 238 -1.46 11.41 2.96
N ILE A 239 -1.47 12.46 2.12
CA ILE A 239 -0.58 13.62 2.27
C ILE A 239 -0.77 14.26 3.65
N TYR A 240 -2.01 14.48 4.09
CA TYR A 240 -2.30 15.04 5.41
C TYR A 240 -1.79 14.14 6.54
N LEU A 241 -2.11 12.85 6.52
CA LEU A 241 -1.75 11.93 7.60
C LEU A 241 -0.24 11.70 7.70
N PHE A 242 0.44 11.50 6.56
CA PHE A 242 1.90 11.35 6.52
C PHE A 242 2.61 12.67 6.81
N GLY A 243 2.06 13.80 6.37
CA GLY A 243 2.59 15.13 6.69
C GLY A 243 2.53 15.42 8.19
N LYS A 244 1.38 15.13 8.82
CA LYS A 244 1.22 15.20 10.28
C LYS A 244 2.21 14.29 11.01
N PHE A 245 2.37 13.05 10.52
CA PHE A 245 3.36 12.12 11.06
C PHE A 245 4.79 12.67 10.94
N TYR A 246 5.16 13.23 9.79
CA TYR A 246 6.49 13.76 9.53
C TYR A 246 6.82 14.96 10.44
N ILE A 247 5.88 15.91 10.54
CA ILE A 247 6.03 17.09 11.40
C ILE A 247 6.23 16.66 12.87
N HIS A 248 5.41 15.73 13.35
CA HIS A 248 5.43 15.30 14.74
C HIS A 248 6.70 14.51 15.10
N ASN A 249 7.17 13.62 14.21
CA ASN A 249 8.27 12.70 14.51
C ASN A 249 9.65 13.22 14.13
N TYR A 250 9.76 14.17 13.19
CA TYR A 250 11.05 14.64 12.69
C TYR A 250 11.27 16.14 12.88
N LEU A 251 10.31 17.00 12.52
CA LEU A 251 10.51 18.46 12.58
C LEU A 251 10.42 19.02 14.00
N ARG A 252 9.40 18.65 14.77
CA ARG A 252 9.24 19.14 16.16
C ARG A 252 10.43 18.77 17.07
N PRO A 253 10.91 17.52 17.08
CA PRO A 253 12.08 17.17 17.90
C PRO A 253 13.36 17.87 17.45
N ALA A 254 13.57 18.01 16.13
CA ALA A 254 14.74 18.72 15.60
C ALA A 254 14.74 20.19 16.01
N ASN A 255 13.60 20.88 15.91
CA ASN A 255 13.48 22.27 16.32
C ASN A 255 13.68 22.45 17.83
N ALA A 256 13.15 21.54 18.65
CA ALA A 256 13.38 21.56 20.09
C ALA A 256 14.86 21.39 20.46
N GLN A 257 15.58 20.50 19.76
CA GLN A 257 17.03 20.32 19.94
C GLN A 257 17.85 21.54 19.49
N ILE A 258 17.42 22.23 18.43
CA ILE A 258 18.07 23.48 17.97
C ILE A 258 17.87 24.57 19.00
N ASN A 259 16.64 24.78 19.47
CA ASN A 259 16.31 25.82 20.45
C ASN A 259 17.04 25.57 21.79
N ALA A 260 17.15 24.31 22.24
CA ALA A 260 17.88 23.96 23.45
C ALA A 260 19.40 24.14 23.36
N LYS A 261 19.96 24.25 22.14
CA LYS A 261 21.38 24.59 21.92
C LYS A 261 21.63 26.10 21.83
N GLN A 262 20.57 26.89 21.68
CA GLN A 262 20.61 28.35 21.56
C GLN A 262 20.28 29.05 22.89
N SER A 263 19.73 28.33 23.87
CA SER A 263 19.52 28.75 25.27
C SER A 263 20.69 28.35 26.16
#